data_AF-A0A972V038-F1
#
_entry.id   AF-A0A972V038-F1
#
_cell.length_a   1.000
_cell.length_b   1.000
_cell.length_c   1.000
_cell.angle_alpha   90.00
_cell.angle_beta   90.00
_cell.angle_gamma   90.00
#
_symmetry.space_group_name_H-M   'P 1'
#
loop_
_entity.id
_entity.type
_entity.pdbx_description
1 polymer ?
#
loop_
_entity_poly.entity_id
_entity_poly.type
_entity_poly.pdbx_seq_one_letter_code
_entity_poly.pdbx_strand_id
1 'polypeptide(L)'
;MNLNPHTNRRFTVLVYTDDNRIESETKLLSIQLNFELYYGCRETDLIAVPCDLAVVDPDKIGTLFMEFFKEVYYLDNPKEYSILLTQNYKDIPRKLKKYFITPIDKKLDIKQLKLTILNRRNAIIKRVNNKRSYDKRIFRLFIILRKLQPENSYVTMDELCEEFNVSARTINRDIELLRHAGEDIVYDVEKKSYKLNMSFSGLTRDKYKYWKKNVIK
;
A
#
# COMPACT_ATOMS: atom_id res chain seq x y z
N MET A 1 8.49 -29.53 -10.74
CA MET A 1 9.02 -28.29 -10.12
C MET A 1 8.10 -27.15 -10.52
N ASN A 2 7.18 -26.74 -9.64
CA ASN A 2 6.31 -25.58 -9.89
C ASN A 2 7.05 -24.31 -9.49
N LEU A 3 7.66 -23.64 -10.47
CA LEU A 3 8.12 -22.27 -10.31
C LEU A 3 6.87 -21.38 -10.26
N ASN A 4 6.56 -20.85 -9.08
CA ASN A 4 5.54 -19.83 -8.91
C ASN A 4 6.05 -18.55 -9.62
N PRO A 5 5.39 -18.05 -10.68
CA PRO A 5 5.91 -16.94 -11.50
C PRO A 5 5.97 -15.60 -10.76
N HIS A 6 5.44 -15.52 -9.53
CA HIS A 6 5.40 -14.29 -8.74
C HIS A 6 6.50 -14.14 -7.67
N THR A 7 7.52 -15.01 -7.64
CA THR A 7 8.56 -14.99 -6.58
C THR A 7 9.95 -14.51 -7.03
N ASN A 8 10.11 -13.95 -8.23
CA ASN A 8 11.43 -13.53 -8.72
C ASN A 8 11.49 -12.08 -9.27
N ARG A 9 10.62 -11.17 -8.79
CA ARG A 9 10.81 -9.74 -9.09
C ARG A 9 12.00 -9.23 -8.28
N ARG A 10 13.10 -8.92 -8.96
CA ARG A 10 14.24 -8.24 -8.34
C ARG A 10 13.85 -6.80 -8.01
N PHE A 11 14.43 -6.27 -6.94
CA PHE A 11 14.31 -4.84 -6.63
C PHE A 11 14.96 -4.06 -7.78
N THR A 12 14.34 -2.98 -8.21
CA THR A 12 14.70 -2.25 -9.42
C THR A 12 14.89 -0.77 -9.09
N VAL A 13 16.00 -0.20 -9.56
CA VAL A 13 16.36 1.21 -9.35
C VAL A 13 16.60 1.87 -10.70
N LEU A 14 15.97 3.02 -10.92
CA LEU A 14 16.24 3.89 -12.07
C LEU A 14 17.06 5.10 -11.61
N VAL A 15 18.14 5.41 -12.32
CA VAL A 15 18.96 6.60 -12.05
C VAL A 15 18.77 7.60 -13.19
N TYR A 16 18.35 8.81 -12.85
CA TYR A 16 18.17 9.93 -13.78
C TYR A 16 18.77 11.19 -13.15
N THR A 17 20.10 11.30 -13.19
CA THR A 17 20.88 12.42 -12.65
C THR A 17 22.17 12.57 -13.44
N ASP A 18 22.75 13.77 -13.41
CA ASP A 18 24.09 14.03 -13.96
C ASP A 18 25.17 14.01 -12.85
N ASP A 19 24.82 13.66 -11.61
CA ASP A 19 25.78 13.47 -10.52
C ASP A 19 26.52 12.12 -10.67
N ASN A 20 27.68 12.16 -11.33
CA ASN A 20 28.58 11.02 -11.54
C ASN A 20 28.93 10.25 -10.25
N ARG A 21 28.97 10.93 -9.10
CA ARG A 21 29.24 10.29 -7.81
C ARG A 21 28.04 9.46 -7.37
N ILE A 22 26.82 9.98 -7.50
CA ILE A 22 25.59 9.20 -7.23
C ILE A 22 25.46 8.04 -8.21
N GLU A 23 25.76 8.26 -9.48
CA GLU A 23 25.71 7.23 -10.51
C GLU A 23 26.66 6.07 -10.20
N SER A 24 27.93 6.40 -9.94
CA SER A 24 28.99 5.41 -9.63
C SER A 24 28.67 4.65 -8.36
N GLU A 25 28.22 5.34 -7.32
CA GLU A 25 27.86 4.69 -6.06
C GLU A 25 26.63 3.78 -6.22
N THR A 26 25.61 4.22 -6.95
CA THR A 26 24.41 3.39 -7.18
C THR A 26 24.78 2.13 -7.96
N LYS A 27 25.74 2.21 -8.89
CA LYS A 27 26.30 1.04 -9.60
C LYS A 27 27.05 0.09 -8.67
N LEU A 28 27.84 0.59 -7.72
CA LEU A 28 28.48 -0.26 -6.70
C LEU A 28 27.43 -0.93 -5.80
N LEU A 29 26.43 -0.18 -5.37
CA LEU A 29 25.34 -0.69 -4.55
C LEU A 29 24.49 -1.73 -5.28
N SER A 30 24.31 -1.63 -6.60
CA SER A 30 23.54 -2.62 -7.38
C SER A 30 24.18 -3.99 -7.36
N ILE A 31 25.52 -4.03 -7.45
CA ILE A 31 26.30 -5.26 -7.32
C ILE A 31 26.24 -5.78 -5.88
N GLN A 32 26.51 -4.91 -4.89
CA GLN A 32 26.55 -5.30 -3.47
C GLN A 32 25.21 -5.81 -2.95
N LEU A 33 24.10 -5.18 -3.37
CA LEU A 33 22.76 -5.47 -2.89
C LEU A 33 21.95 -6.32 -3.86
N ASN A 34 22.51 -6.68 -5.01
CA ASN A 34 21.88 -7.50 -6.06
C ASN A 34 20.50 -6.98 -6.46
N PHE A 35 20.47 -5.76 -7.02
CA PHE A 35 19.28 -5.15 -7.60
C PHE A 35 19.51 -4.79 -9.07
N GLU A 36 18.42 -4.69 -9.84
CA GLU A 36 18.48 -4.28 -11.24
C GLU A 36 18.58 -2.76 -11.34
N LEU A 37 19.56 -2.29 -12.12
CA LEU A 37 19.85 -0.88 -12.27
C LEU A 37 19.59 -0.46 -13.72
N TYR A 38 18.78 0.58 -13.87
CA TYR A 38 18.48 1.24 -15.13
C TYR A 38 18.97 2.69 -15.10
N TYR A 39 19.27 3.23 -16.28
CA TYR A 39 19.65 4.62 -16.46
C TYR A 39 18.63 5.29 -17.37
N GLY A 40 18.04 6.38 -16.87
CA GLY A 40 17.13 7.21 -17.65
C GLY A 40 17.93 8.17 -18.52
N CYS A 41 17.53 8.29 -19.78
CA CYS A 41 18.10 9.26 -20.72
C CYS A 41 17.19 10.49 -20.91
N ARG A 42 15.89 10.34 -20.60
CA ARG A 42 14.87 11.39 -20.74
C ARG A 42 13.89 11.33 -19.59
N GLU A 43 13.23 12.46 -19.34
CA GLU A 43 12.21 12.61 -18.30
C GLU A 43 11.08 11.57 -18.40
N THR A 44 10.67 11.19 -19.62
CA THR A 44 9.65 10.17 -19.87
C THR A 44 10.01 8.79 -19.31
N ASP A 45 11.31 8.49 -19.16
CA ASP A 45 11.78 7.21 -18.65
C ASP A 45 11.40 7.02 -17.18
N LEU A 46 11.21 8.12 -16.43
CA LEU A 46 10.76 8.09 -15.04
C LEU A 46 9.38 7.45 -14.85
N ILE A 47 8.57 7.44 -15.91
CA ILE A 47 7.26 6.79 -15.92
C ILE A 47 7.29 5.50 -16.75
N ALA A 48 7.99 5.48 -17.89
CA ALA A 48 7.99 4.36 -18.82
C ALA A 48 8.81 3.16 -18.33
N VAL A 49 9.90 3.41 -17.57
CA VAL A 49 10.75 2.34 -17.06
C VAL A 49 10.18 1.86 -15.72
N PRO A 50 9.75 0.59 -15.61
CA PRO A 50 9.25 0.05 -14.36
C PRO A 50 10.39 -0.03 -13.34
N CYS A 51 10.29 0.76 -12.27
CA CYS A 51 11.24 0.71 -11.16
C CYS A 51 10.52 0.79 -9.81
N ASP A 52 11.19 0.34 -8.74
CA ASP A 52 10.69 0.45 -7.36
C ASP A 52 11.15 1.76 -6.69
N LEU A 53 12.28 2.29 -7.15
CA LEU A 53 12.88 3.54 -6.71
C LEU A 53 13.55 4.25 -7.89
N ALA A 54 13.18 5.50 -8.14
CA ALA A 54 13.92 6.39 -9.03
C ALA A 54 14.82 7.32 -8.21
N VAL A 55 16.08 7.47 -8.58
CA VAL A 55 17.02 8.47 -8.05
C VAL A 55 17.12 9.59 -9.07
N VAL A 56 16.62 10.78 -8.73
CA VAL A 56 16.31 11.83 -9.70
C VAL A 56 16.97 13.14 -9.32
N ASP A 57 17.59 13.78 -10.31
CA ASP A 57 17.94 15.19 -10.22
C ASP A 57 16.69 16.06 -10.44
N PRO A 58 16.24 16.80 -9.42
CA PRO A 58 15.05 17.63 -9.55
C PRO A 58 15.18 18.73 -10.61
N ASP A 59 16.40 19.16 -10.97
CA ASP A 59 16.58 20.19 -11.99
C ASP A 59 16.34 19.64 -13.41
N LYS A 60 16.29 18.31 -13.56
CA LYS A 60 16.01 17.61 -14.83
C LYS A 60 14.53 17.27 -15.03
N ILE A 61 13.67 17.61 -14.07
CA ILE A 61 12.22 17.40 -14.15
C ILE A 61 11.49 18.75 -14.19
N GLY A 62 10.61 18.88 -15.18
CA GLY A 62 9.80 20.06 -15.40
C GLY A 62 8.42 19.98 -14.77
N THR A 63 7.67 21.07 -14.92
CA THR A 63 6.26 21.14 -14.54
C THR A 63 5.40 20.13 -15.28
N LEU A 64 5.70 19.89 -16.56
CA LEU A 64 4.95 18.93 -17.40
C LEU A 64 5.03 17.50 -16.84
N PHE A 65 6.20 17.06 -16.37
CA PHE A 65 6.31 15.78 -15.67
C PHE A 65 5.49 15.74 -14.40
N MET A 66 5.49 16.82 -13.61
CA MET A 66 4.68 16.84 -12.39
C MET A 66 3.18 16.74 -12.67
N GLU A 67 2.70 17.34 -13.76
CA GLU A 67 1.33 17.21 -14.23
C GLU A 67 1.02 15.77 -14.67
N PHE A 68 1.87 15.19 -15.52
CA PHE A 68 1.67 13.83 -16.00
C PHE A 68 1.81 12.79 -14.87
N PHE A 69 2.80 12.95 -13.99
CA PHE A 69 2.99 12.12 -12.81
C PHE A 69 1.78 12.18 -11.89
N LYS A 70 1.16 13.35 -11.74
CA LYS A 70 -0.08 13.50 -10.98
C LYS A 70 -1.22 12.71 -11.61
N GLU A 71 -1.36 12.73 -12.94
CA GLU A 71 -2.42 11.98 -13.64
C GLU A 71 -2.23 10.47 -13.49
N VAL A 72 -1.02 9.98 -13.75
CA VAL A 72 -0.69 8.54 -13.68
C VAL A 72 -0.83 8.02 -12.25
N TYR A 73 -0.26 8.71 -11.28
CA TYR A 73 -0.17 8.21 -9.90
C TYR A 73 -1.25 8.76 -8.97
N TYR A 74 -2.30 9.44 -9.48
CA TYR A 74 -3.34 10.05 -8.64
C TYR A 74 -3.97 9.05 -7.65
N LEU A 75 -4.24 7.84 -8.13
CA LEU A 75 -4.91 6.77 -7.39
C LEU A 75 -3.95 5.74 -6.80
N ASP A 76 -2.66 5.83 -7.13
CA ASP A 76 -1.70 4.77 -6.84
C ASP A 76 -1.13 4.81 -5.43
N ASN A 77 -0.50 3.71 -5.04
CA ASN A 77 0.10 3.53 -3.73
C ASN A 77 1.60 3.89 -3.76
N PRO A 78 2.06 4.96 -3.06
CA PRO A 78 3.49 5.35 -3.00
C PRO A 78 4.41 4.31 -2.32
N LYS A 79 3.80 3.21 -1.87
CA LYS A 79 4.52 2.07 -1.36
C LYS A 79 5.25 1.32 -2.48
N GLU A 80 4.70 1.29 -3.69
CA GLU A 80 5.21 0.49 -4.81
C GLU A 80 6.25 1.22 -5.66
N TYR A 81 6.17 2.55 -5.68
CA TYR A 81 7.08 3.41 -6.43
C TYR A 81 7.44 4.64 -5.59
N SER A 82 8.68 5.13 -5.71
CA SER A 82 9.11 6.37 -5.07
C SER A 82 10.27 7.03 -5.78
N ILE A 83 10.40 8.34 -5.58
CA ILE A 83 11.43 9.19 -6.16
C ILE A 83 12.32 9.71 -5.04
N LEU A 84 13.58 9.32 -5.01
CA LEU A 84 14.61 9.92 -4.17
C LEU A 84 15.28 11.06 -4.94
N LEU A 85 15.20 12.28 -4.42
CA LEU A 85 15.82 13.43 -5.05
C LEU A 85 17.31 13.54 -4.67
N THR A 86 18.16 13.95 -5.60
CA THR A 86 19.59 14.20 -5.34
C THR A 86 19.84 15.50 -4.59
N GLN A 87 18.87 16.41 -4.56
CA GLN A 87 18.90 17.68 -3.82
C GLN A 87 17.50 18.12 -3.41
N ASN A 88 17.41 19.14 -2.56
CA ASN A 88 16.12 19.67 -2.12
C ASN A 88 15.37 20.38 -3.26
N TYR A 89 14.09 20.07 -3.40
CA TYR A 89 13.20 20.67 -4.40
C TYR A 89 11.94 21.21 -3.70
N LYS A 90 11.60 22.47 -3.96
CA LYS A 90 10.55 23.18 -3.22
C LYS A 90 9.17 23.03 -3.84
N ASP A 91 9.09 22.80 -5.14
CA ASP A 91 7.84 22.91 -5.91
C ASP A 91 7.08 21.59 -6.02
N ILE A 92 7.24 20.68 -5.05
CA ILE A 92 6.51 19.41 -5.02
C ILE A 92 5.06 19.65 -4.59
N PRO A 93 4.05 19.36 -5.43
CA PRO A 93 2.65 19.49 -5.06
C PRO A 93 2.31 18.68 -3.81
N ARG A 94 1.51 19.26 -2.90
CA ARG A 94 1.20 18.65 -1.59
C ARG A 94 0.68 17.22 -1.68
N LYS A 95 -0.14 16.91 -2.68
CA LYS A 95 -0.71 15.57 -2.90
C LYS A 95 0.35 14.53 -3.33
N LEU A 96 1.44 14.98 -3.94
CA LEU A 96 2.50 14.12 -4.47
C LEU A 96 3.67 13.92 -3.51
N LYS A 97 3.81 14.76 -2.46
CA LYS A 97 4.90 14.66 -1.48
C LYS A 97 5.13 13.24 -0.93
N LYS A 98 4.09 12.41 -0.86
CA LYS A 98 4.17 11.00 -0.41
C LYS A 98 5.05 10.09 -1.30
N TYR A 99 5.28 10.45 -2.57
CA TYR A 99 6.15 9.70 -3.49
C TYR A 99 7.61 10.15 -3.42
N PHE A 100 7.86 11.39 -2.99
CA PHE A 100 9.18 12.00 -3.00
C PHE A 100 9.87 11.81 -1.66
N ILE A 101 11.14 11.42 -1.71
CA ILE A 101 12.06 11.35 -0.61
C ILE A 101 13.09 12.45 -0.85
N THR A 102 13.08 13.48 -0.01
CA THR A 102 14.05 14.57 -0.09
C THR A 102 15.30 14.24 0.72
N PRO A 103 16.48 14.72 0.30
CA PRO A 103 17.68 14.69 1.13
C PRO A 103 17.44 15.33 2.50
N ILE A 104 18.14 14.82 3.52
CA ILE A 104 18.08 15.42 4.88
C ILE A 104 18.77 16.78 4.85
N ASP A 105 19.94 16.81 4.22
CA ASP A 105 20.70 18.03 3.95
C ASP A 105 20.32 18.64 2.59
N LYS A 106 21.05 19.65 2.12
CA LYS A 106 20.78 20.26 0.80
C LYS A 106 21.03 19.30 -0.37
N LYS A 107 21.94 18.34 -0.21
CA LYS A 107 22.35 17.37 -1.23
C LYS A 107 22.31 15.96 -0.65
N LEU A 108 22.04 15.00 -1.53
CA LEU A 108 22.01 13.58 -1.21
C LEU A 108 23.42 13.07 -0.92
N ASP A 109 23.64 12.64 0.31
CA ASP A 109 24.86 11.93 0.68
C ASP A 109 24.75 10.41 0.37
N ILE A 110 25.91 9.75 0.30
CA ILE A 110 26.01 8.32 -0.04
C ILE A 110 25.40 7.40 1.03
N LYS A 111 25.51 7.79 2.31
CA LYS A 111 24.94 7.02 3.42
C LYS A 111 23.42 7.05 3.35
N GLN A 112 22.81 8.20 3.05
CA GLN A 112 21.38 8.36 2.85
C GLN A 112 20.90 7.59 1.62
N LEU A 113 21.64 7.64 0.50
CA LEU A 113 21.35 6.83 -0.69
C LEU A 113 21.28 5.34 -0.34
N LYS A 114 22.32 4.82 0.31
CA LYS A 114 22.40 3.41 0.73
C LYS A 114 21.27 3.02 1.68
N LEU A 115 20.99 3.83 2.70
CA LEU A 115 19.91 3.58 3.65
C LEU A 115 18.54 3.58 2.96
N THR A 116 18.31 4.49 2.03
CA THR A 116 17.04 4.60 1.30
C THR A 116 16.80 3.36 0.44
N ILE A 117 17.81 2.93 -0.32
CA ILE A 117 17.79 1.70 -1.13
C ILE A 117 17.49 0.48 -0.24
N LEU A 118 18.23 0.32 0.86
CA LEU A 118 18.03 -0.81 1.79
C LEU A 118 16.63 -0.83 2.39
N ASN A 119 16.15 0.32 2.86
CA ASN A 119 14.83 0.43 3.48
C ASN A 119 13.71 0.12 2.48
N ARG A 120 13.83 0.61 1.24
CA ARG A 120 12.85 0.35 0.19
C ARG A 120 12.83 -1.11 -0.22
N ARG A 121 14.00 -1.68 -0.50
CA ARG A 121 14.15 -3.11 -0.80
C ARG A 121 13.54 -3.97 0.31
N ASN A 122 13.88 -3.71 1.56
CA ASN A 122 13.35 -4.44 2.71
C ASN A 122 11.83 -4.29 2.86
N ALA A 123 11.28 -3.09 2.60
CA ALA A 123 9.84 -2.87 2.63
C ALA A 123 9.11 -3.67 1.55
N ILE A 124 9.67 -3.77 0.34
CA ILE A 124 9.11 -4.55 -0.76
C ILE A 124 9.18 -6.05 -0.47
N ILE A 125 10.35 -6.56 -0.05
CA ILE A 125 10.53 -7.96 0.35
C ILE A 125 9.54 -8.31 1.46
N LYS A 126 9.39 -7.45 2.48
CA LYS A 126 8.40 -7.63 3.53
C LYS A 126 7.00 -7.72 2.95
N ARG A 127 6.59 -6.87 2.01
CA ARG A 127 5.23 -6.94 1.42
C ARG A 127 5.00 -8.20 0.59
N VAL A 128 5.95 -8.58 -0.26
CA VAL A 128 5.88 -9.81 -1.05
C VAL A 128 5.77 -11.05 -0.16
N ASN A 129 6.53 -11.08 0.93
CA ASN A 129 6.52 -12.19 1.88
C ASN A 129 5.35 -12.13 2.87
N ASN A 130 4.73 -10.95 3.05
CA ASN A 130 3.61 -10.74 3.97
C ASN A 130 2.24 -10.91 3.28
N LYS A 131 2.15 -11.79 2.27
CA LYS A 131 0.86 -12.26 1.70
C LYS A 131 -0.11 -12.72 2.80
N ARG A 132 0.41 -13.28 3.90
CA ARG A 132 -0.37 -13.70 5.07
C ARG A 132 -1.04 -12.57 5.87
N SER A 133 -0.63 -11.30 5.73
CA SER A 133 -1.29 -10.18 6.44
C SER A 133 -2.65 -9.85 5.85
N TYR A 134 -2.79 -9.94 4.52
CA TYR A 134 -4.09 -9.75 3.88
C TYR A 134 -5.02 -10.89 4.28
N ASP A 135 -4.53 -12.13 4.26
CA ASP A 135 -5.27 -13.27 4.79
C ASP A 135 -5.74 -13.01 6.23
N LYS A 136 -4.85 -12.59 7.13
CA LYS A 136 -5.22 -12.28 8.53
C LYS A 136 -6.29 -11.20 8.65
N ARG A 137 -6.21 -10.12 7.86
CA ARG A 137 -7.22 -9.06 7.89
C ARG A 137 -8.54 -9.56 7.31
N ILE A 138 -8.50 -10.23 6.16
CA ILE A 138 -9.69 -10.82 5.50
C ILE A 138 -10.36 -11.82 6.44
N PHE A 139 -9.60 -12.75 7.02
CA PHE A 139 -10.10 -13.69 8.03
C PHE A 139 -10.72 -12.97 9.23
N ARG A 140 -10.06 -11.93 9.75
CA ARG A 140 -10.60 -11.13 10.86
C ARG A 140 -11.91 -10.45 10.49
N LEU A 141 -11.99 -9.80 9.32
CA LEU A 141 -13.21 -9.17 8.82
C LEU A 141 -14.36 -10.19 8.70
N PHE A 142 -14.08 -11.37 8.12
CA PHE A 142 -15.06 -12.45 8.01
C PHE A 142 -15.52 -12.97 9.37
N ILE A 143 -14.62 -13.13 10.34
CA ILE A 143 -14.98 -13.61 11.68
C ILE A 143 -15.80 -12.55 12.42
N ILE A 144 -15.39 -11.27 12.37
CA ILE A 144 -16.16 -10.15 12.94
C ILE A 144 -17.58 -10.18 12.39
N LEU A 145 -17.72 -10.22 11.06
CA LEU A 145 -19.03 -10.25 10.42
C LEU A 145 -19.82 -11.50 10.82
N ARG A 146 -19.21 -12.68 10.83
CA ARG A 146 -19.84 -13.94 11.27
C ARG A 146 -20.34 -13.87 12.70
N LYS A 147 -19.58 -13.22 13.60
CA LYS A 147 -20.00 -13.02 15.00
C LYS A 147 -21.18 -12.05 15.11
N LEU A 148 -21.24 -11.03 14.25
CA LEU A 148 -22.33 -10.05 14.26
C LEU A 148 -23.59 -10.48 13.50
N GLN A 149 -23.50 -11.46 12.59
CA GLN A 149 -24.62 -11.92 11.75
C GLN A 149 -25.84 -12.52 12.47
N PRO A 150 -25.69 -13.29 13.56
CA PRO A 150 -26.85 -13.81 14.29
C PRO A 150 -27.72 -12.66 14.83
N GLU A 151 -29.03 -12.82 14.76
CA GLU A 151 -29.96 -11.85 15.33
C GLU A 151 -29.69 -11.64 16.82
N ASN A 152 -29.73 -10.38 17.27
CA ASN A 152 -29.41 -9.96 18.63
C ASN A 152 -27.99 -10.32 19.10
N SER A 153 -27.04 -10.50 18.18
CA SER A 153 -25.63 -10.66 18.53
C SER A 153 -24.96 -9.33 18.84
N TYR A 154 -24.08 -9.34 19.84
CA TYR A 154 -23.28 -8.22 20.29
C TYR A 154 -21.84 -8.68 20.47
N VAL A 155 -20.88 -7.87 20.07
CA VAL A 155 -19.46 -8.17 20.25
C VAL A 155 -18.74 -6.95 20.82
N THR A 156 -18.00 -7.15 21.91
CA THR A 156 -17.28 -6.04 22.55
C THR A 156 -15.95 -5.74 21.86
N MET A 157 -15.43 -4.53 22.05
CA MET A 157 -14.10 -4.15 21.53
C MET A 157 -13.00 -5.02 22.14
N ASP A 158 -13.10 -5.31 23.44
CA ASP A 158 -12.09 -6.06 24.18
C ASP A 158 -12.03 -7.52 23.71
N GLU A 159 -13.18 -8.17 23.51
CA GLU A 159 -13.27 -9.50 22.89
C GLU A 159 -12.54 -9.57 21.54
N LEU A 160 -12.76 -8.57 20.68
CA LEU A 160 -12.13 -8.51 19.37
C LEU A 160 -10.62 -8.27 19.47
N CYS A 161 -10.19 -7.41 20.38
CA CYS A 161 -8.77 -7.13 20.59
C CYS A 161 -8.02 -8.37 21.10
N GLU A 162 -8.60 -9.08 22.07
CA GLU A 162 -8.05 -10.32 22.63
C GLU A 162 -8.03 -11.44 21.60
N GLU A 163 -9.15 -11.73 20.94
CA GLU A 163 -9.27 -12.85 19.98
C GLU A 163 -8.28 -12.72 18.83
N PHE A 164 -8.06 -11.50 18.32
CA PHE A 164 -7.18 -11.27 17.18
C PHE A 164 -5.78 -10.83 17.56
N ASN A 165 -5.51 -10.62 18.86
CA ASN A 165 -4.25 -10.06 19.37
C ASN A 165 -3.84 -8.79 18.61
N VAL A 166 -4.75 -7.82 18.52
CA VAL A 166 -4.54 -6.53 17.86
C VAL A 166 -5.04 -5.37 18.71
N SER A 167 -4.60 -4.15 18.38
CA SER A 167 -5.06 -2.96 19.07
C SER A 167 -6.51 -2.60 18.70
N ALA A 168 -7.20 -1.90 19.62
CA ALA A 168 -8.53 -1.31 19.37
C ALA A 168 -8.54 -0.40 18.13
N ARG A 169 -7.43 0.30 17.85
CA ARG A 169 -7.27 1.09 16.63
C ARG A 169 -7.35 0.24 15.36
N THR A 170 -6.84 -0.99 15.40
CA THR A 170 -6.92 -1.93 14.28
C THR A 170 -8.34 -2.44 14.10
N ILE A 171 -9.02 -2.84 15.18
CA ILE A 171 -10.42 -3.27 15.15
C ILE A 171 -11.33 -2.15 14.62
N ASN A 172 -11.17 -0.92 15.10
CA ASN A 172 -11.91 0.24 14.58
C ASN A 172 -11.76 0.41 13.07
N ARG A 173 -10.54 0.26 12.53
CA ARG A 173 -10.30 0.32 11.07
C ARG A 173 -10.95 -0.82 10.31
N ASP A 174 -11.15 -1.96 10.94
CA ASP A 174 -11.81 -3.11 10.33
C ASP A 174 -13.33 -2.95 10.36
N ILE A 175 -13.91 -2.45 11.45
CA ILE A 175 -15.33 -2.06 11.51
C ILE A 175 -15.65 -0.98 10.47
N GLU A 176 -14.82 0.06 10.38
CA GLU A 176 -14.97 1.10 9.35
C GLU A 176 -14.87 0.52 7.94
N LEU A 177 -13.99 -0.46 7.70
CA LEU A 177 -13.92 -1.10 6.38
C LEU A 177 -15.19 -1.89 6.07
N LEU A 178 -15.74 -2.62 7.04
CA LEU A 178 -17.01 -3.34 6.87
C LEU A 178 -18.18 -2.38 6.58
N ARG A 179 -18.22 -1.22 7.26
CA ARG A 179 -19.19 -0.15 6.98
C ARG A 179 -19.07 0.37 5.55
N HIS A 180 -17.85 0.66 5.09
CA HIS A 180 -17.61 1.08 3.70
C HIS A 180 -17.97 -0.01 2.69
N ALA A 181 -17.96 -1.28 3.08
CA ALA A 181 -18.40 -2.41 2.26
C ALA A 181 -19.93 -2.59 2.25
N GLY A 182 -20.68 -1.77 2.99
CA GLY A 182 -22.15 -1.77 3.02
C GLY A 182 -22.79 -2.49 4.20
N GLU A 183 -22.02 -2.89 5.21
CA GLU A 183 -22.56 -3.50 6.43
C GLU A 183 -22.98 -2.42 7.44
N ASP A 184 -24.24 -2.44 7.89
CA ASP A 184 -24.76 -1.47 8.87
C ASP A 184 -24.43 -1.92 10.30
N ILE A 185 -23.17 -1.75 10.68
CA ILE A 185 -22.65 -2.06 12.01
C ILE A 185 -22.75 -0.81 12.88
N VAL A 186 -23.50 -0.88 13.97
CA VAL A 186 -23.66 0.23 14.93
C VAL A 186 -23.05 -0.12 16.28
N TYR A 187 -22.61 0.90 17.01
CA TYR A 187 -22.13 0.75 18.37
C TYR A 187 -23.27 1.02 19.35
N ASP A 188 -23.56 0.05 20.21
CA ASP A 188 -24.53 0.14 21.29
C ASP A 188 -23.85 0.69 22.54
N VAL A 189 -24.22 1.90 22.93
CA VAL A 189 -23.58 2.62 24.04
C VAL A 189 -23.87 1.96 25.39
N GLU A 190 -25.07 1.45 25.58
CA GLU A 190 -25.49 0.81 26.84
C GLU A 190 -24.74 -0.50 27.04
N LYS A 191 -24.64 -1.31 25.98
CA LYS A 191 -23.98 -2.61 26.00
C LYS A 191 -22.47 -2.55 25.72
N LYS A 192 -21.93 -1.35 25.44
CA LYS A 192 -20.53 -1.13 25.05
C LYS A 192 -20.02 -2.11 23.99
N SER A 193 -20.84 -2.39 22.99
CA SER A 193 -20.60 -3.45 22.01
C SER A 193 -21.11 -3.06 20.62
N TYR A 194 -20.59 -3.73 19.60
CA TYR A 194 -21.05 -3.59 18.22
C TYR A 194 -22.17 -4.59 17.94
N LYS A 195 -23.14 -4.18 17.13
CA LYS A 195 -24.18 -5.04 16.55
C LYS A 195 -24.36 -4.75 15.06
N LEU A 196 -24.86 -5.73 14.32
CA LEU A 196 -25.23 -5.57 12.91
C LEU A 196 -26.74 -5.34 12.82
N ASN A 197 -27.16 -4.20 12.29
CA ASN A 197 -28.56 -3.87 12.05
C ASN A 197 -29.04 -4.41 10.70
N MET A 198 -28.23 -4.25 9.66
CA MET A 198 -28.52 -4.71 8.31
C MET A 198 -27.25 -5.17 7.63
N SER A 199 -27.34 -6.31 6.93
CA SER A 199 -26.24 -6.80 6.11
C SER A 199 -26.58 -6.68 4.63
N PHE A 200 -25.68 -6.06 3.86
CA PHE A 200 -25.78 -6.07 2.40
C PHE A 200 -25.76 -7.50 1.85
N SER A 201 -24.95 -8.38 2.45
CA SER A 201 -24.93 -9.81 2.10
C SER A 201 -26.22 -10.56 2.49
N GLY A 202 -26.95 -10.10 3.51
CA GLY A 202 -28.23 -10.65 3.94
C GLY A 202 -29.40 -10.35 2.99
N LEU A 203 -29.40 -9.15 2.37
CA LEU A 203 -30.43 -8.74 1.41
C LEU A 203 -30.52 -9.66 0.17
N THR A 204 -29.40 -10.26 -0.23
CA THR A 204 -29.38 -11.25 -1.32
C THR A 204 -29.92 -12.61 -0.88
N ARG A 205 -29.78 -12.95 0.40
CA ARG A 205 -30.24 -14.22 1.00
C ARG A 205 -31.76 -14.28 1.13
N ASP A 206 -32.40 -13.16 1.47
CA ASP A 206 -33.86 -13.06 1.56
C ASP A 206 -34.52 -13.06 0.18
N LYS A 207 -33.90 -12.40 -0.82
CA LYS A 207 -34.31 -12.55 -2.22
C LYS A 207 -34.21 -14.00 -2.69
N TYR A 208 -33.15 -14.73 -2.31
CA TYR A 208 -32.98 -16.13 -2.69
C TYR A 208 -34.01 -17.06 -2.01
N LYS A 209 -34.32 -16.84 -0.72
CA LYS A 209 -35.41 -17.56 -0.02
C LYS A 209 -36.77 -17.29 -0.66
N TYR A 210 -37.04 -16.05 -1.04
CA TYR A 210 -38.27 -15.66 -1.73
C TYR A 210 -38.38 -16.32 -3.12
N TRP A 211 -37.28 -16.39 -3.88
CA TRP A 211 -37.24 -17.04 -5.19
C TRP A 211 -37.42 -18.56 -5.09
N LYS A 212 -36.76 -19.22 -4.13
CA LYS A 212 -36.91 -20.67 -3.89
C LYS A 212 -38.34 -21.06 -3.50
N LYS A 213 -39.05 -20.20 -2.76
CA LYS A 213 -40.41 -20.48 -2.28
C LYS A 213 -41.50 -20.24 -3.35
N ASN A 214 -41.21 -19.43 -4.37
CA ASN A 214 -42.19 -18.99 -5.37
C ASN A 214 -41.91 -19.46 -6.81
N VAL A 215 -40.70 -19.96 -7.12
CA VAL A 215 -40.30 -20.33 -8.49
C VAL A 215 -40.02 -21.84 -8.64
N ILE A 216 -39.72 -22.55 -7.54
CA ILE A 216 -39.59 -24.01 -7.54
C ILE A 216 -40.87 -24.58 -6.94
N LYS A 217 -41.89 -24.76 -7.78
CA LYS A 217 -43.01 -25.69 -7.57
C LYS A 217 -42.95 -26.74 -8.65
#